data_AF-A0A1H8WHK0-F1
#
_entry.id   AF-A0A1H8WHK0-F1
#
_cell.length_a   1.000
_cell.length_b   1.000
_cell.length_c   1.000
_cell.angle_alpha   90.00
_cell.angle_beta   90.00
_cell.angle_gamma   90.00
#
_symmetry.space_group_name_H-M   'P 1'
#
loop_
_entity.id
_entity.type
_entity.pdbx_description
1 polymer ?
#
loop_
_entity_poly.entity_id
_entity_poly.type
_entity_poly.pdbx_seq_one_letter_code
_entity_poly.pdbx_strand_id
1 'polypeptide(L)'
;MSVRQDDLDRVHAGDRTPLSQQVSDVVERIPDDHYRELTAVHPLQANHDLGTVLAECAPFADWTGRTDAVYVLECTNSPGADHAARAQLGLQHSVEWPREASTAERRLYVGVSNRVAISIWQHVAGVGADFCAIFPPARILDLSFYDRPSEARHAAAMTAEMVRERFPEDYVAHSERRH
;
A
#
# COMPACT_ATOMS: atom_id res chain seq x y z
N MET A 1 34.61 -39.21 -12.62
CA MET A 1 33.25 -39.02 -12.11
C MET A 1 32.73 -37.72 -12.70
N SER A 2 31.95 -37.81 -13.78
CA SER A 2 31.39 -36.64 -14.45
C SER A 2 30.06 -36.33 -13.80
N VAL A 3 30.00 -35.25 -13.03
CA VAL A 3 28.74 -34.68 -12.58
C VAL A 3 27.97 -34.29 -13.84
N ARG A 4 26.73 -34.79 -13.99
CA ARG A 4 25.89 -34.49 -15.15
C ARG A 4 25.50 -33.02 -15.08
N GLN A 5 25.56 -32.31 -16.21
CA GLN A 5 25.12 -30.92 -16.32
C GLN A 5 23.69 -30.72 -15.77
N ASP A 6 22.84 -31.76 -15.91
CA ASP A 6 21.48 -31.81 -15.37
C ASP A 6 21.39 -31.69 -13.83
N ASP A 7 22.43 -32.07 -13.10
CA ASP A 7 22.48 -31.93 -11.63
C ASP A 7 22.92 -30.51 -11.20
N LEU A 8 23.58 -29.75 -12.09
CA LEU A 8 23.92 -28.35 -11.84
C LEU A 8 22.75 -27.41 -12.16
N ASP A 9 21.94 -27.74 -13.17
CA ASP A 9 20.76 -26.94 -13.54
C ASP A 9 19.63 -27.04 -12.49
N ARG A 10 19.59 -28.10 -11.68
CA ARG A 10 18.65 -28.22 -10.55
C ARG A 10 19.03 -27.40 -9.32
N VAL A 11 20.30 -27.02 -9.18
CA VAL A 11 20.80 -26.26 -8.01
C VAL A 11 20.61 -24.74 -8.20
N HIS A 12 20.15 -24.30 -9.37
CA HIS A 12 19.86 -22.88 -9.66
C HIS A 12 18.36 -22.55 -9.85
N ALA A 13 17.47 -23.53 -9.71
CA ALA A 13 16.05 -23.30 -9.49
C ALA A 13 15.76 -23.15 -7.98
N GLY A 14 16.54 -22.33 -7.29
CA GLY A 14 16.43 -22.12 -5.84
C GLY A 14 15.14 -21.37 -5.50
N ASP A 15 14.27 -22.02 -4.72
CA ASP A 15 13.20 -21.49 -3.85
C ASP A 15 12.82 -20.02 -4.05
N ARG A 16 12.16 -19.69 -5.17
CA ARG A 16 11.40 -18.44 -5.25
C ARG A 16 10.02 -18.74 -4.68
N THR A 17 9.74 -18.24 -3.48
CA THR A 17 8.42 -18.27 -2.87
C THR A 17 7.39 -17.81 -3.89
N PRO A 18 6.32 -18.58 -4.17
CA PRO A 18 5.29 -18.18 -5.11
C PRO A 18 4.74 -16.80 -4.78
N LEU A 19 4.46 -16.00 -5.79
CA LEU A 19 3.97 -14.62 -5.60
C LEU A 19 2.70 -14.56 -4.76
N SER A 20 1.80 -15.53 -4.92
CA SER A 20 0.59 -15.67 -4.11
C SER A 20 0.90 -15.88 -2.63
N GLN A 21 1.96 -16.64 -2.31
CA GLN A 21 2.40 -16.83 -0.92
C GLN A 21 2.99 -15.54 -0.37
N GLN A 22 3.84 -14.84 -1.13
CA GLN A 22 4.38 -13.54 -0.72
C GLN A 22 3.25 -12.54 -0.40
N VAL A 23 2.22 -12.48 -1.25
CA VAL A 23 1.04 -11.63 -1.05
C VAL A 23 0.24 -12.08 0.19
N SER A 24 0.04 -13.38 0.39
CA SER A 24 -0.61 -13.91 1.60
C SER A 24 0.10 -13.44 2.87
N ASP A 25 1.43 -13.51 2.89
CA ASP A 25 2.24 -13.08 4.04
C ASP A 25 2.08 -11.55 4.29
N VAL A 26 1.94 -10.73 3.23
CA VAL A 26 1.62 -9.29 3.38
C VAL A 26 0.28 -9.11 4.07
N VAL A 27 -0.75 -9.81 3.57
CA VAL A 27 -2.11 -9.68 4.07
C VAL A 27 -2.17 -10.12 5.53
N GLU A 28 -1.47 -11.19 5.91
CA GLU A 28 -1.37 -11.69 7.29
C GLU A 28 -0.79 -10.66 8.26
N ARG A 29 0.21 -9.88 7.84
CA ARG A 29 0.86 -8.84 8.66
C ARG A 29 0.02 -7.58 8.85
N ILE A 30 -1.02 -7.36 8.04
CA ILE A 30 -1.94 -6.24 8.25
C ILE A 30 -2.67 -6.49 9.58
N PRO A 31 -2.53 -5.57 10.55
CA PRO A 31 -3.16 -5.73 11.85
C PRO A 31 -4.68 -5.54 11.73
N ASP A 32 -5.42 -6.11 12.68
CA ASP A 32 -6.87 -5.93 12.76
C ASP A 32 -7.23 -4.59 13.46
N ASP A 33 -6.28 -3.96 14.15
CA ASP A 33 -6.48 -2.70 14.87
C ASP A 33 -6.66 -1.49 13.92
N HIS A 34 -7.31 -0.45 14.44
CA HIS A 34 -7.51 0.83 13.77
C HIS A 34 -6.55 1.88 14.34
N TYR A 35 -6.01 2.78 13.52
CA TYR A 35 -5.24 3.95 13.98
C TYR A 35 -5.95 4.71 15.12
N ARG A 36 -7.29 4.74 15.16
CA ARG A 36 -8.06 5.45 16.20
C ARG A 36 -8.03 4.79 17.57
N GLU A 37 -7.73 3.49 17.61
CA GLU A 37 -7.60 2.73 18.85
C GLU A 37 -6.20 2.89 19.47
N LEU A 38 -5.25 3.41 18.69
CA LEU A 38 -3.91 3.73 19.15
C LEU A 38 -3.91 5.06 19.90
N THR A 39 -3.40 5.05 21.13
CA THR A 39 -3.30 6.24 22.00
C THR A 39 -2.19 7.21 21.59
N ALA A 40 -1.38 6.85 20.58
CA ALA A 40 -0.25 7.62 20.11
C ALA A 40 -0.67 8.62 19.01
N VAL A 41 0.01 9.77 18.98
CA VAL A 41 -0.08 10.70 17.84
C VAL A 41 0.56 10.02 16.63
N HIS A 42 -0.19 9.88 15.53
CA HIS A 42 0.28 9.27 14.30
C HIS A 42 1.26 10.19 13.57
N PRO A 43 2.53 9.81 13.38
CA PRO A 43 3.56 10.71 12.87
C PRO A 43 3.21 11.29 11.49
N LEU A 44 2.62 10.48 10.60
CA LEU A 44 2.20 10.93 9.27
C LEU A 44 1.07 11.97 9.28
N GLN A 45 0.27 12.02 10.35
CA GLN A 45 -0.76 13.04 10.52
C GLN A 45 -0.21 14.34 11.15
N ALA A 46 0.83 14.22 11.97
CA ALA A 46 1.39 15.34 12.71
C ALA A 46 2.48 16.10 11.94
N ASN A 47 3.24 15.38 11.09
CA ASN A 47 4.35 15.95 10.35
C ASN A 47 4.47 15.34 8.95
N HIS A 48 4.40 16.20 7.93
CA HIS A 48 4.41 15.82 6.52
C HIS A 48 5.80 15.97 5.89
N ASP A 49 6.85 16.21 6.67
CA ASP A 49 8.20 16.27 6.14
C ASP A 49 8.68 14.89 5.66
N LEU A 50 9.57 14.90 4.66
CA LEU A 50 10.11 13.65 4.10
C LEU A 50 10.91 12.85 5.14
N GLY A 51 11.49 13.51 6.15
CA GLY A 51 12.24 12.85 7.22
C GLY A 51 11.37 11.96 8.09
N THR A 52 10.15 12.41 8.40
CA THR A 52 9.13 11.68 9.15
C THR A 52 8.67 10.48 8.34
N VAL A 53 8.37 10.67 7.05
CA VAL A 53 7.99 9.55 6.17
C VAL A 53 9.10 8.52 6.06
N LEU A 54 10.35 8.94 5.94
CA LEU A 54 11.51 8.04 5.95
C LEU A 54 11.64 7.27 7.26
N ALA A 55 11.44 7.93 8.40
CA ALA A 55 11.47 7.29 9.72
C ALA A 55 10.35 6.24 9.86
N GLU A 56 9.14 6.54 9.37
CA GLU A 56 8.01 5.60 9.38
C GLU A 56 8.19 4.43 8.41
N CYS A 57 8.94 4.61 7.32
CA CYS A 57 9.26 3.51 6.40
C CYS A 57 10.35 2.58 6.97
N ALA A 58 11.22 3.07 7.85
CA ALA A 58 12.41 2.36 8.31
C ALA A 58 12.13 0.98 8.97
N PRO A 59 11.07 0.80 9.79
CA PRO A 59 10.73 -0.50 10.35
C PRO A 59 10.43 -1.59 9.32
N PHE A 60 10.07 -1.22 8.08
CA PHE A 60 9.71 -2.14 7.01
C PHE A 60 10.85 -2.37 6.00
N ALA A 61 12.02 -1.75 6.19
CA ALA A 61 13.14 -1.94 5.31
C ALA A 61 13.67 -3.39 5.39
N ASP A 62 13.78 -4.07 4.25
CA ASP A 62 14.25 -5.47 4.17
C ASP A 62 15.74 -5.60 3.83
N TRP A 63 16.43 -4.48 3.58
CA TRP A 63 17.86 -4.38 3.25
C TRP A 63 18.32 -5.21 2.03
N THR A 64 17.39 -5.68 1.20
CA THR A 64 17.69 -6.53 0.04
C THR A 64 18.23 -5.74 -1.16
N GLY A 65 18.16 -4.40 -1.11
CA GLY A 65 18.48 -3.52 -2.23
C GLY A 65 17.41 -3.46 -3.32
N ARG A 66 16.31 -4.21 -3.15
CA ARG A 66 15.12 -4.12 -4.01
C ARG A 66 14.45 -2.77 -3.81
N THR A 67 13.93 -2.19 -4.89
CA THR A 67 13.35 -0.84 -4.86
C THR A 67 11.87 -0.82 -5.25
N ASP A 68 11.44 -1.73 -6.13
CA ASP A 68 10.03 -1.90 -6.46
C ASP A 68 9.29 -2.49 -5.27
N ALA A 69 8.36 -1.73 -4.69
CA ALA A 69 7.63 -2.16 -3.51
C ALA A 69 6.12 -1.91 -3.63
N VAL A 70 5.38 -2.81 -2.98
CA VAL A 70 3.97 -2.64 -2.64
C VAL A 70 3.91 -2.08 -1.23
N TYR A 71 3.07 -1.08 -1.03
CA TYR A 71 2.84 -0.47 0.27
C TYR A 71 1.36 -0.43 0.59
N VAL A 72 1.01 -0.72 1.84
CA VAL A 72 -0.35 -0.65 2.35
C VAL A 72 -0.42 0.48 3.38
N LEU A 73 -1.32 1.43 3.16
CA LEU A 73 -1.55 2.55 4.07
C LEU A 73 -2.93 2.43 4.71
N GLU A 74 -3.01 2.80 5.99
CA GLU A 74 -4.26 3.12 6.63
C GLU A 74 -4.49 4.63 6.52
N CYS A 75 -5.66 5.02 6.02
CA CYS A 75 -6.04 6.39 5.75
C CYS A 75 -7.11 6.91 6.72
N THR A 76 -7.12 8.23 6.89
CA THR A 76 -7.96 8.92 7.87
C THR A 76 -9.42 9.09 7.43
N ASN A 77 -10.29 9.24 8.45
CA ASN A 77 -11.41 10.20 8.50
C ASN A 77 -11.35 11.44 7.61
N SER A 78 -12.21 11.64 6.62
CA SER A 78 -12.42 12.94 5.99
C SER A 78 -13.90 13.34 6.07
N PRO A 79 -14.32 14.04 7.14
CA PRO A 79 -15.67 14.59 7.21
C PRO A 79 -15.92 15.53 6.02
N GLY A 80 -16.90 15.20 5.18
CA GLY A 80 -17.15 15.94 3.94
C GLY A 80 -16.34 15.43 2.73
N ALA A 81 -15.93 14.16 2.74
CA ALA A 81 -15.26 13.50 1.61
C ALA A 81 -15.95 13.75 0.25
N ASP A 82 -17.29 13.77 0.17
CA ASP A 82 -18.02 14.08 -1.06
C ASP A 82 -17.78 15.52 -1.55
N HIS A 83 -17.70 16.48 -0.62
CA HIS A 83 -17.39 17.87 -0.96
C HIS A 83 -15.92 18.01 -1.37
N ALA A 84 -15.01 17.36 -0.66
CA ALA A 84 -13.59 17.31 -1.01
C ALA A 84 -13.37 16.66 -2.37
N ALA A 85 -14.06 15.55 -2.69
CA ALA A 85 -14.01 14.89 -3.99
C ALA A 85 -14.42 15.84 -5.12
N ARG A 86 -15.56 16.54 -4.95
CA ARG A 86 -16.05 17.48 -5.96
C ARG A 86 -15.13 18.70 -6.12
N ALA A 87 -14.60 19.22 -5.02
CA ALA A 87 -13.76 20.41 -5.02
C ALA A 87 -12.32 20.13 -5.50
N GLN A 88 -11.70 19.03 -5.06
CA GLN A 88 -10.30 18.71 -5.34
C GLN A 88 -10.12 17.95 -6.66
N LEU A 89 -11.05 17.06 -7.01
CA LEU A 89 -10.90 16.20 -8.20
C LEU A 89 -11.68 16.72 -9.42
N GLY A 90 -12.41 17.84 -9.27
CA GLY A 90 -13.20 18.43 -10.36
C GLY A 90 -14.27 17.49 -10.92
N LEU A 91 -14.69 16.50 -10.14
CA LEU A 91 -15.64 15.48 -10.57
C LEU A 91 -17.02 16.11 -10.78
N GLN A 92 -17.39 16.29 -12.05
CA GLN A 92 -18.69 16.85 -12.45
C GLN A 92 -19.85 15.86 -12.22
N HIS A 93 -19.55 14.58 -12.03
CA HIS A 93 -20.52 13.53 -11.71
C HIS A 93 -20.26 12.96 -10.32
N SER A 94 -21.35 12.54 -9.65
CA SER A 94 -21.28 11.82 -8.39
C SER A 94 -20.51 10.52 -8.59
N VAL A 95 -19.29 10.44 -8.06
CA VAL A 95 -18.58 9.17 -7.94
C VAL A 95 -18.96 8.57 -6.59
N GLU A 96 -19.31 7.29 -6.55
CA GLU A 96 -19.85 6.65 -5.34
C GLU A 96 -18.76 6.29 -4.32
N TRP A 97 -17.53 6.03 -4.78
CA TRP A 97 -16.45 5.57 -3.92
C TRP A 97 -16.09 6.48 -2.74
N PRO A 98 -16.10 7.84 -2.82
CA PRO A 98 -15.79 8.68 -1.67
C PRO A 98 -16.83 8.50 -0.56
N ARG A 99 -18.10 8.31 -0.94
CA ARG A 99 -19.19 8.06 -0.01
C ARG A 99 -19.04 6.70 0.65
N GLU A 100 -18.80 5.65 -0.13
CA GLU A 100 -18.55 4.29 0.38
C GLU A 100 -17.36 4.27 1.34
N ALA A 101 -16.23 4.87 0.93
CA ALA A 101 -15.03 4.98 1.75
C ALA A 101 -15.26 5.79 3.03
N SER A 102 -16.15 6.79 3.02
CA SER A 102 -16.44 7.59 4.21
C SER A 102 -17.20 6.82 5.30
N THR A 103 -17.96 5.79 4.91
CA THR A 103 -18.78 4.94 5.79
C THR A 103 -18.10 3.63 6.20
N ALA A 104 -17.01 3.25 5.55
CA ALA A 104 -16.26 2.04 5.87
C ALA A 104 -15.57 2.12 7.24
N GLU A 105 -15.31 0.94 7.82
CA GLU A 105 -14.62 0.80 9.11
C GLU A 105 -13.22 1.40 9.04
N ARG A 106 -12.39 0.90 8.10
CA ARG A 106 -11.11 1.52 7.73
C ARG A 106 -11.05 1.86 6.25
N ARG A 107 -10.06 2.69 5.91
CA ARG A 107 -9.75 3.11 4.54
C ARG A 107 -8.34 2.70 4.26
N LEU A 108 -8.19 1.72 3.40
CA LEU A 108 -6.91 1.17 3.06
C LEU A 108 -6.54 1.60 1.64
N TYR A 109 -5.27 1.94 1.46
CA TYR A 109 -4.72 2.23 0.14
C TYR A 109 -3.55 1.30 -0.14
N VAL A 110 -3.66 0.53 -1.23
CA VAL A 110 -2.59 -0.31 -1.75
C VAL A 110 -1.93 0.38 -2.93
N GLY A 111 -0.66 0.76 -2.77
CA GLY A 111 0.12 1.42 -3.81
C GLY A 111 1.35 0.62 -4.22
N VAL A 112 1.89 0.96 -5.39
CA VAL A 112 3.16 0.42 -5.90
C VAL A 112 4.10 1.56 -6.29
N SER A 113 5.38 1.46 -5.95
CA SER A 113 6.38 2.46 -6.32
C SER A 113 7.79 1.91 -6.23
N ASN A 114 8.70 2.43 -7.05
CA ASN A 114 10.15 2.22 -6.91
C ASN A 114 10.84 3.28 -6.02
N ARG A 115 10.06 4.26 -5.54
CA ARG A 115 10.49 5.35 -4.64
C ARG A 115 9.44 5.54 -3.56
N VAL A 116 9.18 4.47 -2.79
CA VAL A 116 8.09 4.37 -1.81
C VAL A 116 7.98 5.58 -0.89
N ALA A 117 9.08 6.00 -0.25
CA ALA A 117 9.06 7.15 0.67
C ALA A 117 8.63 8.45 -0.02
N ILE A 118 9.02 8.67 -1.28
CA ILE A 118 8.58 9.84 -2.05
C ILE A 118 7.10 9.74 -2.38
N SER A 119 6.62 8.56 -2.77
CA SER A 119 5.19 8.34 -3.06
C SER A 119 4.31 8.51 -1.82
N ILE A 120 4.72 7.97 -0.67
CA ILE A 120 4.00 8.15 0.60
C ILE A 120 4.03 9.64 1.01
N TRP A 121 5.17 10.30 0.88
CA TRP A 121 5.28 11.75 1.14
C TRP A 121 4.32 12.56 0.26
N GLN A 122 4.21 12.22 -1.03
CA GLN A 122 3.23 12.85 -1.93
C GLN A 122 1.79 12.63 -1.48
N HIS A 123 1.45 11.42 -1.03
CA HIS A 123 0.12 11.09 -0.50
C HIS A 123 -0.20 11.90 0.76
N VAL A 124 0.73 11.97 1.70
CA VAL A 124 0.59 12.76 2.94
C VAL A 124 0.48 14.26 2.64
N ALA A 125 1.20 14.75 1.61
CA ALA A 125 1.11 16.13 1.15
C ALA A 125 -0.15 16.42 0.28
N GLY A 126 -1.02 15.44 0.03
CA GLY A 126 -2.24 15.61 -0.75
C GLY A 126 -2.02 15.80 -2.26
N VAL A 127 -0.82 15.50 -2.77
CA VAL A 127 -0.46 15.61 -4.20
C VAL A 127 -0.26 14.25 -4.87
N GLY A 128 -0.51 13.17 -4.12
CA GLY A 128 -0.41 11.80 -4.59
C GLY A 128 -1.68 11.32 -5.29
N ALA A 129 -2.14 10.12 -4.92
CA ALA A 129 -3.37 9.55 -5.48
C ALA A 129 -4.60 10.36 -5.04
N ASP A 130 -5.58 10.46 -5.93
CA ASP A 130 -6.86 11.13 -5.69
C ASP A 130 -7.53 10.62 -4.40
N PHE A 131 -7.44 9.31 -4.13
CA PHE A 131 -7.90 8.70 -2.88
C PHE A 131 -7.21 9.30 -1.65
N CYS A 132 -5.88 9.38 -1.66
CA CYS A 132 -5.08 9.90 -0.54
C CYS A 132 -5.22 11.42 -0.37
N ALA A 133 -5.57 12.16 -1.42
CA ALA A 133 -5.89 13.58 -1.32
C ALA A 133 -7.17 13.82 -0.49
N ILE A 134 -8.16 12.93 -0.63
CA ILE A 134 -9.40 12.99 0.15
C ILE A 134 -9.23 12.37 1.53
N PHE A 135 -8.54 11.23 1.60
CA PHE A 135 -8.30 10.45 2.82
C PHE A 135 -6.78 10.35 3.06
N PRO A 136 -6.16 11.35 3.70
CA PRO A 136 -4.72 11.35 3.96
C PRO A 136 -4.26 10.12 4.75
N PRO A 137 -3.08 9.57 4.46
CA PRO A 137 -2.50 8.47 5.24
C PRO A 137 -2.32 8.82 6.71
N ALA A 138 -2.73 7.92 7.60
CA ALA A 138 -2.45 7.95 9.03
C ALA A 138 -1.22 7.11 9.38
N ARG A 139 -1.08 5.94 8.77
CA ARG A 139 -0.10 4.91 9.17
C ARG A 139 0.30 4.03 7.99
N ILE A 140 1.54 3.54 8.00
CA ILE A 140 2.02 2.47 7.11
C ILE A 140 1.72 1.13 7.78
N LEU A 141 1.02 0.23 7.07
CA LEU A 141 0.67 -1.10 7.56
C LEU A 141 1.66 -2.17 7.09
N ASP A 142 2.16 -2.06 5.86
CA ASP A 142 3.19 -2.96 5.32
C ASP A 142 3.95 -2.29 4.16
N LEU A 143 5.25 -2.59 4.04
CA LEU A 143 6.04 -2.40 2.81
C LEU A 143 6.68 -3.75 2.42
N SER A 144 6.43 -4.19 1.19
CA SER A 144 6.98 -5.43 0.65
C SER A 144 7.68 -5.19 -0.67
N PHE A 145 8.93 -5.64 -0.79
CA PHE A 145 9.79 -5.39 -1.95
C PHE A 145 9.87 -6.60 -2.88
N TYR A 146 9.91 -6.32 -4.18
CA TYR A 146 9.89 -7.31 -5.26
C TYR A 146 11.06 -7.08 -6.22
N ASP A 147 11.45 -8.14 -6.92
CA ASP A 147 12.61 -8.11 -7.81
C ASP A 147 12.34 -7.35 -9.11
N ARG A 148 11.07 -7.21 -9.50
CA ARG A 148 10.68 -6.64 -10.80
C ARG A 148 9.48 -5.71 -10.67
N PRO A 149 9.43 -4.63 -11.46
CA PRO A 149 8.27 -3.74 -11.50
C PRO A 149 6.98 -4.45 -11.93
N SER A 150 7.07 -5.47 -12.80
CA SER A 150 5.91 -6.27 -13.21
C SER A 150 5.37 -7.13 -12.07
N GLU A 151 6.26 -7.66 -11.23
CA GLU A 151 5.92 -8.50 -10.08
C GLU A 151 5.26 -7.65 -9.00
N ALA A 152 5.86 -6.51 -8.65
CA ALA A 152 5.28 -5.56 -7.69
C ALA A 152 3.88 -5.08 -8.11
N ARG A 153 3.67 -4.81 -9.40
CA ARG A 153 2.34 -4.42 -9.91
C ARG A 153 1.30 -5.53 -9.80
N HIS A 154 1.69 -6.77 -10.11
CA HIS A 154 0.79 -7.90 -9.99
C HIS A 154 0.47 -8.19 -8.51
N ALA A 155 1.50 -8.13 -7.65
CA ALA A 155 1.34 -8.22 -6.21
C ALA A 155 0.40 -7.14 -5.67
N ALA A 156 0.52 -5.88 -6.08
CA ALA A 156 -0.36 -4.81 -5.60
C ALA A 156 -1.85 -5.08 -5.89
N ALA A 157 -2.16 -5.59 -7.09
CA ALA A 157 -3.53 -5.97 -7.44
C ALA A 157 -4.04 -7.13 -6.58
N MET A 158 -3.23 -8.19 -6.45
CA MET A 158 -3.58 -9.35 -5.61
C MET A 158 -3.71 -8.97 -4.12
N THR A 159 -2.81 -8.13 -3.60
CA THR A 159 -2.88 -7.61 -2.23
C THR A 159 -4.19 -6.86 -2.03
N ALA A 160 -4.58 -5.97 -2.95
CA ALA A 160 -5.84 -5.24 -2.82
C ALA A 160 -7.07 -6.18 -2.79
N GLU A 161 -7.10 -7.21 -3.63
CA GLU A 161 -8.17 -8.22 -3.63
C GLU A 161 -8.20 -9.01 -2.33
N MET A 162 -7.07 -9.58 -1.90
CA MET A 162 -7.01 -10.40 -0.68
C MET A 162 -7.25 -9.58 0.60
N VAL A 163 -6.89 -8.30 0.62
CA VAL A 163 -7.23 -7.40 1.73
C VAL A 163 -8.76 -7.18 1.80
N ARG A 164 -9.45 -7.00 0.66
CA ARG A 164 -10.92 -6.89 0.64
C ARG A 164 -11.60 -8.17 1.13
N GLU A 165 -11.03 -9.33 0.77
CA GLU A 165 -11.55 -10.62 1.22
C GLU A 165 -11.37 -10.81 2.74
N ARG A 166 -10.21 -10.41 3.28
CA ARG A 166 -9.92 -10.51 4.72
C ARG A 166 -10.73 -9.51 5.55
N PHE A 167 -10.92 -8.29 5.04
CA PHE A 167 -11.57 -7.19 5.75
C PHE A 167 -12.77 -6.65 4.94
N PRO A 168 -13.93 -7.35 4.94
CA PRO A 168 -15.06 -7.00 4.10
C PRO A 168 -15.76 -5.67 4.48
N GLU A 169 -15.56 -5.19 5.70
CA GLU A 169 -16.12 -3.92 6.20
C GLU A 169 -15.21 -2.70 5.90
N ASP A 170 -14.00 -2.96 5.41
CA ASP A 170 -13.04 -1.93 5.01
C ASP A 170 -13.21 -1.51 3.56
N TYR A 171 -12.92 -0.24 3.28
CA TYR A 171 -12.79 0.24 1.91
C TYR A 171 -11.33 0.13 1.46
N VAL A 172 -11.07 -0.59 0.37
CA VAL A 172 -9.71 -0.78 -0.18
C VAL A 172 -9.59 -0.14 -1.55
N ALA A 173 -8.88 0.98 -1.61
CA ALA A 173 -8.41 1.59 -2.84
C ALA A 173 -7.08 0.96 -3.29
N HIS A 174 -6.83 0.94 -4.59
CA HIS A 174 -5.53 0.57 -5.14
C HIS A 174 -5.14 1.46 -6.30
N SER A 175 -3.84 1.62 -6.52
CA SER A 175 -3.35 2.33 -7.70
C SER A 175 -3.66 1.51 -8.96
N GLU A 176 -4.72 1.86 -9.69
CA GLU A 176 -4.91 1.42 -11.07
C GLU A 176 -4.13 2.31 -12.04
N ARG A 177 -3.62 1.71 -13.13
CA ARG A 177 -2.87 2.43 -14.16
C ARG A 177 -3.64 3.65 -14.67
N ARG A 178 -3.01 4.82 -14.66
CA ARG A 178 -3.21 5.76 -15.77
C ARG A 178 -2.29 5.30 -16.90
N HIS A 179 -2.90 4.74 -17.94
CA HIS A 179 -2.26 4.43 -19.21
C HIS A 179 -1.90 5.70 -19.98
#